data_AF-A0A328SKP3-F1
#
_entry.id   AF-A0A328SKP3-F1
#
_cell.length_a   1.000
_cell.length_b   1.000
_cell.length_c   1.000
_cell.angle_alpha   90.00
_cell.angle_beta   90.00
_cell.angle_gamma   90.00
#
_symmetry.space_group_name_H-M   'P 1'
#
loop_
_entity.id
_entity.type
_entity.pdbx_description
1 polymer ?
#
loop_
_entity_poly.entity_id
_entity_poly.type
_entity_poly.pdbx_seq_one_letter_code
_entity_poly.pdbx_strand_id
1 'polypeptide(L)'
;MKYYVLLSLAIFIAFLLLSYFYPSFFSAMMSQALQNMRDGVTNGEILLETSSLFINNVTVALNIYTNGIYLSIPSVYLLAYNAAMVGYTGASLPLSYFLAYTLPHGIVELGAIILSGAASFRLTHGILKLFSGISFNADNKKEHFFSNAEISLKMILDSVILMLLVVILLLIAAFIEANITLGIGQFLTTT
;
A
#
# COMPACT_ATOMS: atom_id res chain seq x y z
N MET A 1 -14.72 8.58 4.34
CA MET A 1 -13.58 7.65 4.44
C MET A 1 -13.94 6.19 4.12
N LYS A 2 -14.99 5.62 4.72
CA LYS A 2 -15.38 4.20 4.56
C LYS A 2 -15.34 3.63 3.13
N TYR A 3 -15.88 4.34 2.14
CA TYR A 3 -15.94 3.84 0.76
C TYR A 3 -14.57 3.75 0.07
N TYR A 4 -13.64 4.65 0.41
CA TYR A 4 -12.28 4.61 -0.14
C TYR A 4 -11.48 3.44 0.43
N VAL A 5 -11.68 3.14 1.71
CA VAL A 5 -11.11 1.96 2.36
C VAL A 5 -11.68 0.70 1.72
N LEU A 6 -13.00 0.63 1.50
CA LEU A 6 -13.62 -0.51 0.84
C LEU A 6 -13.12 -0.69 -0.60
N LEU A 7 -12.97 0.40 -1.37
CA LEU A 7 -12.44 0.34 -2.73
C LEU A 7 -10.99 -0.16 -2.74
N SER A 8 -10.14 0.38 -1.88
CA SER A 8 -8.74 -0.04 -1.74
C SER A 8 -8.65 -1.51 -1.33
N LEU A 9 -9.43 -1.92 -0.33
CA LEU A 9 -9.51 -3.30 0.12
C LEU A 9 -9.98 -4.24 -1.00
N ALA A 10 -11.01 -3.86 -1.76
CA ALA A 10 -11.54 -4.66 -2.86
C ALA A 10 -10.50 -4.88 -3.96
N ILE A 11 -9.79 -3.82 -4.37
CA ILE A 11 -8.69 -3.92 -5.34
C ILE A 11 -7.60 -4.84 -4.78
N PHE A 12 -7.19 -4.62 -3.54
CA PHE A 12 -6.12 -5.39 -2.92
C PHE A 12 -6.47 -6.89 -2.85
N ILE A 13 -7.64 -7.24 -2.32
CA ILE A 13 -8.08 -8.63 -2.22
C ILE A 13 -8.27 -9.26 -3.60
N ALA A 14 -8.82 -8.54 -4.58
CA ALA A 14 -8.99 -9.06 -5.93
C ALA A 14 -7.65 -9.47 -6.56
N PHE A 15 -6.63 -8.62 -6.51
CA PHE A 15 -5.32 -8.93 -7.10
C PHE A 15 -4.51 -9.93 -6.28
N LEU A 16 -4.66 -9.94 -4.96
CA LEU A 16 -4.07 -10.98 -4.11
C LEU A 16 -4.60 -12.36 -4.47
N LEU A 17 -5.92 -12.51 -4.54
CA LEU A 17 -6.54 -13.79 -4.88
C LEU A 17 -6.24 -14.19 -6.33
N LEU A 18 -6.31 -13.24 -7.26
CA LEU A 18 -6.01 -13.50 -8.67
C LEU A 18 -4.58 -14.01 -8.84
N SER A 19 -3.61 -13.40 -8.16
CA SER A 19 -2.21 -13.83 -8.22
C SER A 19 -1.96 -15.16 -7.50
N TYR A 20 -2.63 -15.40 -6.38
CA TYR A 20 -2.52 -16.66 -5.65
C TYR A 20 -3.08 -17.86 -6.43
N PHE A 21 -4.26 -17.72 -7.05
CA PHE A 21 -4.90 -18.81 -7.80
C PHE A 21 -4.41 -18.96 -9.24
N TYR A 22 -3.87 -17.89 -9.84
CA TYR A 22 -3.36 -17.89 -11.22
C TYR A 22 -1.91 -17.37 -11.30
N PRO A 23 -0.95 -17.95 -10.54
CA PRO A 23 0.41 -17.44 -10.45
C PRO A 23 1.15 -17.44 -11.80
N SER A 24 0.82 -18.35 -12.71
CA SER A 24 1.39 -18.40 -14.06
C SER A 24 1.19 -17.10 -14.84
N PHE A 25 0.05 -16.42 -14.68
CA PHE A 25 -0.20 -15.13 -15.33
C PHE A 25 0.75 -14.03 -14.83
N PHE A 26 1.10 -14.06 -13.55
CA PHE A 26 1.97 -13.07 -12.91
C PHE A 26 3.46 -13.44 -12.95
N SER A 27 3.78 -14.70 -13.28
CA SER A 27 5.13 -15.26 -13.23
C SER A 27 6.17 -14.42 -13.96
N ALA A 28 5.89 -13.92 -15.17
CA ALA A 28 6.84 -13.11 -15.94
C ALA A 28 7.26 -11.82 -15.21
N MET A 29 6.32 -11.20 -14.48
CA MET A 29 6.57 -9.96 -13.74
C MET A 29 7.12 -10.24 -12.34
N MET A 30 6.56 -11.24 -11.64
CA MET A 30 6.87 -11.52 -10.24
C MET A 30 8.14 -12.36 -10.06
N SER A 31 8.45 -13.28 -10.99
CA SER A 31 9.66 -14.11 -10.88
C SER A 31 10.92 -13.27 -10.97
N GLN A 32 10.96 -12.27 -11.86
CA GLN A 32 12.08 -11.35 -11.96
C GLN A 32 12.19 -10.48 -10.70
N ALA A 33 11.07 -9.95 -10.20
CA ALA A 33 11.06 -9.15 -8.98
C ALA A 33 11.56 -9.95 -7.76
N LEU A 34 11.14 -11.22 -7.63
CA LEU A 34 11.62 -12.12 -6.57
C LEU A 34 13.08 -12.53 -6.73
N GLN A 35 13.55 -12.77 -7.96
CA GLN A 35 14.97 -13.04 -8.22
C GLN A 35 15.82 -11.83 -7.84
N ASN A 36 15.44 -10.63 -8.27
CA ASN A 36 16.15 -9.40 -7.91
C ASN A 36 16.19 -9.19 -6.39
N MET A 37 15.11 -9.49 -5.67
CA MET A 37 15.09 -9.45 -4.21
C MET A 37 16.05 -10.48 -3.60
N ARG A 38 16.03 -11.73 -4.10
CA ARG A 38 16.91 -12.80 -3.61
C ARG A 38 18.39 -12.50 -3.88
N ASP A 39 18.72 -11.99 -5.06
CA ASP A 39 20.08 -11.65 -5.45
C ASP A 39 20.58 -10.46 -4.64
N GLY A 40 19.76 -9.42 -4.45
CA GLY A 40 20.10 -8.28 -3.60
C GLY A 40 20.36 -8.68 -2.15
N VAL A 41 19.58 -9.62 -1.60
CA VAL A 41 19.82 -10.19 -0.26
C VAL A 41 21.12 -11.00 -0.20
N THR A 42 21.40 -11.81 -1.23
CA THR A 42 22.57 -12.70 -1.27
C THR A 42 23.88 -11.90 -1.45
N ASN A 43 23.83 -10.83 -2.24
CA ASN A 43 24.98 -9.97 -2.53
C ASN A 43 25.23 -8.89 -1.44
N GLY A 44 24.37 -8.82 -0.42
CA GLY A 44 24.47 -7.82 0.65
C GLY A 44 24.09 -6.39 0.24
N GLU A 45 23.56 -6.20 -0.97
CA GLU A 45 23.05 -4.91 -1.46
C GLU A 45 21.73 -4.54 -0.76
N ILE A 46 20.90 -5.55 -0.50
CA ILE A 46 19.73 -5.46 0.37
C ILE A 46 20.16 -6.07 1.69
N LEU A 47 20.63 -5.22 2.61
CA LEU A 47 20.74 -5.63 3.99
C LEU A 47 19.33 -6.02 4.47
N LEU A 48 19.14 -7.27 4.92
CA LEU A 48 17.96 -7.71 5.68
C LEU A 48 17.94 -7.07 7.08
N GLU A 49 18.41 -5.82 7.16
CA GLU A 49 18.19 -4.99 8.32
C GLU A 49 16.77 -4.47 8.24
N THR A 50 16.04 -4.60 9.34
CA THR A 50 14.68 -4.07 9.53
C THR A 50 14.52 -2.63 9.03
N SER A 51 15.61 -1.83 9.10
CA SER A 51 15.67 -0.46 8.59
C SER A 51 15.42 -0.37 7.08
N SER A 52 16.01 -1.25 6.28
CA SER A 52 15.90 -1.26 4.82
C SER A 52 14.47 -1.59 4.37
N LEU A 53 13.87 -2.62 5.00
CA LEU A 53 12.51 -3.05 4.71
C LEU A 53 11.47 -2.02 5.15
N PHE A 54 11.66 -1.41 6.32
CA PHE A 54 10.84 -0.29 6.77
C PHE A 54 10.86 0.89 5.80
N ILE A 55 12.05 1.33 5.36
CA ILE A 55 12.18 2.46 4.42
C ILE A 55 11.52 2.12 3.08
N ASN A 56 11.66 0.88 2.61
CA ASN A 56 10.96 0.43 1.40
C ASN A 56 9.43 0.52 1.57
N ASN A 57 8.87 -0.01 2.66
CA ASN A 57 7.43 -0.02 2.89
C ASN A 57 6.85 1.40 3.08
N VAL A 58 7.58 2.29 3.76
CA VAL A 58 7.22 3.71 3.85
C VAL A 58 7.28 4.38 2.48
N THR A 59 8.30 4.08 1.67
CA THR A 59 8.43 4.63 0.31
C THR A 59 7.28 4.17 -0.58
N VAL A 60 6.92 2.89 -0.54
CA VAL A 60 5.77 2.35 -1.28
C VAL A 60 4.47 3.02 -0.82
N ALA A 61 4.24 3.13 0.50
CA ALA A 61 3.05 3.78 1.03
C ALA A 61 2.97 5.26 0.64
N LEU A 62 4.08 6.00 0.71
CA LEU A 62 4.13 7.40 0.27
C LEU A 62 3.88 7.52 -1.22
N ASN A 63 4.47 6.66 -2.05
CA ASN A 63 4.24 6.65 -3.49
C ASN A 63 2.77 6.35 -3.83
N ILE A 64 2.13 5.39 -3.14
CA ILE A 64 0.70 5.14 -3.32
C ILE A 64 -0.10 6.40 -2.99
N TYR A 65 0.19 7.06 -1.87
CA TYR A 65 -0.53 8.26 -1.42
C TYR A 65 -0.36 9.46 -2.38
N THR A 66 0.89 9.83 -2.70
CA THR A 66 1.20 11.01 -3.51
C THR A 66 0.65 10.89 -4.94
N ASN A 67 0.55 9.67 -5.46
CA ASN A 67 -0.09 9.41 -6.75
C ASN A 67 -1.60 9.72 -6.77
N GLY A 68 -2.22 10.05 -5.64
CA GLY A 68 -3.56 10.64 -5.58
C GLY A 68 -3.67 12.01 -6.27
N ILE A 69 -2.54 12.72 -6.46
CA ILE A 69 -2.48 13.94 -7.28
C ILE A 69 -2.75 13.61 -8.75
N TYR A 70 -2.30 12.44 -9.21
CA TYR A 70 -2.50 11.91 -10.57
C TYR A 70 -3.77 11.05 -10.68
N LEU A 71 -4.85 11.49 -10.01
CA LEU A 71 -6.16 10.81 -9.99
C LEU A 71 -6.11 9.37 -9.47
N SER A 72 -5.11 9.03 -8.65
CA SER A 72 -4.88 7.69 -8.11
C SER A 72 -4.69 6.58 -9.15
N ILE A 73 -4.52 6.89 -10.45
CA ILE A 73 -4.32 5.87 -11.48
C ILE A 73 -3.05 5.05 -11.18
N PRO A 74 -1.88 5.67 -10.90
CA PRO A 74 -0.70 4.91 -10.53
C PRO A 74 -0.84 4.24 -9.16
N SER A 75 -1.64 4.81 -8.24
CA SER A 75 -1.92 4.21 -6.93
C SER A 75 -2.66 2.89 -7.07
N VAL A 76 -3.62 2.77 -7.99
CA VAL A 76 -4.32 1.51 -8.29
C VAL A 76 -3.33 0.46 -8.77
N TYR A 77 -2.42 0.82 -9.69
CA TYR A 77 -1.38 -0.08 -10.17
C TYR A 77 -0.45 -0.54 -9.03
N LEU A 78 0.06 0.38 -8.20
CA LEU A 78 0.94 0.05 -7.09
C LEU A 78 0.24 -0.83 -6.05
N LEU A 79 -1.03 -0.57 -5.76
CA LEU A 79 -1.83 -1.38 -4.85
C LEU A 79 -2.03 -2.80 -5.39
N ALA A 80 -2.37 -2.92 -6.67
CA ALA A 80 -2.51 -4.20 -7.37
C ALA A 80 -1.18 -4.97 -7.44
N TYR A 81 -0.07 -4.28 -7.69
CA TYR A 81 1.27 -4.87 -7.74
C TYR A 81 1.68 -5.46 -6.39
N ASN A 82 1.50 -4.70 -5.29
CA ASN A 82 1.81 -5.20 -3.95
C ASN A 82 0.91 -6.37 -3.54
N ALA A 83 -0.38 -6.30 -3.86
CA ALA A 83 -1.31 -7.41 -3.65
C ALA A 83 -0.90 -8.67 -4.43
N ALA A 84 -0.56 -8.50 -5.70
CA ALA A 84 -0.14 -9.60 -6.57
C ALA A 84 1.17 -10.22 -6.09
N MET A 85 2.12 -9.42 -5.59
CA MET A 85 3.37 -9.93 -5.04
C MET A 85 3.13 -10.84 -3.84
N VAL A 86 2.27 -10.43 -2.91
CA VAL A 86 1.90 -11.25 -1.74
C VAL A 86 1.14 -12.51 -2.14
N GLY A 87 0.21 -12.42 -3.10
CA GLY A 87 -0.47 -13.59 -3.63
C GLY A 87 0.48 -14.57 -4.31
N TYR A 88 1.42 -14.07 -5.11
CA TYR A 88 2.39 -14.89 -5.85
C TYR A 88 3.37 -15.58 -4.91
N THR A 89 3.89 -14.88 -3.89
CA THR A 89 4.79 -15.48 -2.89
C THR A 89 4.08 -16.53 -2.06
N GLY A 90 2.83 -16.29 -1.66
CA GLY A 90 2.01 -17.26 -0.94
C GLY A 90 1.72 -18.54 -1.76
N ALA A 91 1.67 -18.44 -3.09
CA ALA A 91 1.50 -19.59 -3.98
C ALA A 91 2.83 -20.30 -4.33
N SER A 92 3.95 -19.58 -4.30
CA SER A 92 5.25 -20.07 -4.76
C SER A 92 6.15 -20.62 -3.66
N LEU A 93 5.92 -20.21 -2.40
CA LEU A 93 6.72 -20.63 -1.25
C LEU A 93 5.99 -21.69 -0.42
N PRO A 94 6.71 -22.56 0.32
CA PRO A 94 6.10 -23.44 1.30
C PRO A 94 5.26 -22.63 2.30
N LEU A 95 4.04 -23.08 2.57
CA LEU A 95 3.08 -22.35 3.41
C LEU A 95 3.63 -22.05 4.80
N SER A 96 4.35 -22.99 5.42
CA SER A 96 4.99 -22.79 6.73
C SER A 96 6.03 -21.68 6.70
N TYR A 97 6.84 -21.61 5.64
CA TYR A 97 7.86 -20.59 5.45
C TYR A 97 7.20 -19.21 5.27
N PHE A 98 6.22 -19.13 4.37
CA PHE A 98 5.49 -17.89 4.10
C PHE A 98 4.78 -17.37 5.36
N LEU A 99 4.07 -18.23 6.10
CA LEU A 99 3.38 -17.81 7.32
C LEU A 99 4.36 -17.38 8.42
N ALA A 100 5.48 -18.07 8.60
CA ALA A 100 6.47 -17.73 9.63
C ALA A 100 7.14 -16.38 9.37
N TYR A 101 7.52 -16.12 8.11
CA TYR A 101 8.29 -14.94 7.74
C TYR A 101 7.45 -13.76 7.24
N THR A 102 6.18 -13.93 6.89
CA THR A 102 5.36 -12.84 6.33
C THR A 102 4.17 -12.48 7.21
N LEU A 103 3.56 -13.43 7.92
CA LEU A 103 2.31 -13.17 8.65
C LEU A 103 2.45 -12.16 9.81
N PRO A 104 3.49 -12.24 10.68
CA PRO A 104 3.50 -11.44 11.91
C PRO A 104 3.54 -9.92 11.64
N HIS A 105 4.45 -9.46 10.78
CA HIS A 105 4.51 -8.04 10.40
C HIS A 105 3.57 -7.72 9.22
N GLY A 106 3.41 -8.65 8.28
CA GLY A 106 2.67 -8.41 7.03
C GLY A 106 1.21 -8.04 7.26
N ILE A 107 0.52 -8.55 8.29
CA ILE A 107 -0.87 -8.13 8.57
C ILE A 107 -0.95 -6.61 8.79
N VAL A 108 0.02 -6.04 9.52
CA VAL A 108 0.06 -4.60 9.82
C VAL A 108 0.45 -3.80 8.57
N GLU A 109 1.42 -4.29 7.80
CA GLU A 109 1.89 -3.64 6.57
C GLU A 109 0.83 -3.62 5.48
N LEU A 110 0.16 -4.75 5.24
CA LEU A 110 -0.91 -4.85 4.25
C LEU A 110 -2.06 -3.92 4.62
N GLY A 111 -2.39 -3.83 5.92
CA GLY A 111 -3.33 -2.83 6.43
C GLY A 111 -2.88 -1.39 6.11
N ALA A 112 -1.62 -1.06 6.36
CA ALA A 112 -1.05 0.26 6.07
C ALA A 112 -1.08 0.58 4.56
N ILE A 113 -0.75 -0.38 3.69
CA ILE A 113 -0.81 -0.23 2.24
C ILE A 113 -2.25 0.01 1.75
N ILE A 114 -3.22 -0.76 2.25
CA ILE A 114 -4.65 -0.56 1.93
C ILE A 114 -5.12 0.83 2.37
N LEU A 115 -4.75 1.27 3.58
CA LEU A 115 -5.11 2.60 4.07
C LEU A 115 -4.42 3.72 3.30
N SER A 116 -3.19 3.52 2.82
CA SER A 116 -2.52 4.46 1.92
C SER A 116 -3.28 4.59 0.58
N GLY A 117 -3.74 3.48 0.01
CA GLY A 117 -4.62 3.50 -1.17
C GLY A 117 -5.91 4.30 -0.93
N ALA A 118 -6.52 4.11 0.24
CA ALA A 118 -7.71 4.86 0.63
C ALA A 118 -7.44 6.37 0.80
N ALA A 119 -6.30 6.72 1.39
CA ALA A 119 -5.83 8.11 1.51
C ALA A 119 -5.61 8.73 0.13
N SER A 120 -5.01 8.00 -0.81
CA SER A 120 -4.84 8.42 -2.20
C SER A 120 -6.18 8.73 -2.87
N PHE A 121 -7.15 7.82 -2.81
CA PHE A 121 -8.47 8.05 -3.41
C PHE A 121 -9.22 9.23 -2.76
N ARG A 122 -9.04 9.42 -1.45
CA ARG A 122 -9.59 10.58 -0.74
C ARG A 122 -8.96 11.88 -1.23
N LEU A 123 -7.64 11.90 -1.40
CA LEU A 123 -6.88 13.03 -1.95
C LEU A 123 -7.37 13.38 -3.37
N THR A 124 -7.49 12.38 -4.25
CA THR A 124 -8.06 12.58 -5.60
C THR A 124 -9.44 13.21 -5.56
N HIS A 125 -10.35 12.70 -4.73
CA HIS A 125 -11.70 13.27 -4.66
C HIS A 125 -11.66 14.71 -4.10
N GLY A 126 -10.80 15.02 -3.13
CA GLY A 126 -10.58 16.41 -2.68
C GLY A 126 -10.18 17.32 -3.84
N ILE A 127 -9.16 16.92 -4.61
CA ILE A 127 -8.67 17.66 -5.79
C ILE A 127 -9.78 17.84 -6.84
N LEU A 128 -10.52 16.78 -7.17
CA LEU A 128 -11.64 16.86 -8.11
C LEU A 128 -12.74 17.81 -7.61
N LYS A 129 -13.01 17.82 -6.30
CA LYS A 129 -13.98 18.72 -5.68
C LYS A 129 -13.54 20.18 -5.81
N LEU A 130 -12.25 20.47 -5.63
CA LEU A 130 -11.69 21.80 -5.86
C LEU A 130 -11.90 22.26 -7.30
N PHE A 131 -11.58 21.42 -8.28
CA PHE A 131 -11.80 21.75 -9.70
C PHE A 131 -13.28 21.95 -10.04
N SER A 132 -14.18 21.15 -9.46
CA SER A 132 -15.62 21.33 -9.65
C SER A 132 -16.16 22.66 -9.10
N GLY A 133 -15.43 23.30 -8.17
CA GLY A 133 -15.74 24.62 -7.65
C GLY A 133 -15.60 25.73 -8.71
N ILE A 134 -14.78 25.51 -9.75
CA ILE A 134 -14.53 26.44 -10.86
C ILE A 134 -15.66 26.27 -11.91
N SER A 135 -16.91 26.58 -11.50
CA SER A 135 -18.07 26.50 -12.38
C SER A 135 -18.36 27.84 -13.05
N PHE A 136 -18.40 27.85 -14.38
CA PHE A 136 -18.69 29.04 -15.19
C PHE A 136 -20.17 29.43 -15.21
N ASN A 137 -21.07 28.48 -14.87
CA ASN A 137 -22.53 28.62 -14.95
C ASN A 137 -23.20 28.79 -13.57
N ALA A 138 -22.45 28.99 -12.49
CA ALA A 138 -23.02 29.24 -11.17
C ALA A 138 -23.48 30.70 -11.02
N ASP A 139 -24.68 30.91 -10.48
CA ASP A 139 -25.23 32.26 -10.20
C ASP A 139 -24.28 33.06 -9.31
N ASN A 140 -23.85 32.47 -8.19
CA ASN A 140 -22.86 33.03 -7.26
C ASN A 140 -21.52 32.27 -7.35
N LYS A 141 -20.73 32.56 -8.38
CA LYS A 141 -19.42 31.92 -8.64
C LYS A 141 -18.48 31.90 -7.44
N LYS A 142 -18.38 33.01 -6.69
CA LYS A 142 -17.51 33.13 -5.51
C LYS A 142 -17.93 32.18 -4.40
N GLU A 143 -19.20 32.24 -4.01
CA GLU A 143 -19.76 31.42 -2.93
C GLU A 143 -19.65 29.93 -3.25
N HIS A 144 -19.98 29.55 -4.49
CA HIS A 144 -19.83 28.18 -4.98
C HIS A 144 -18.37 27.70 -4.93
N PHE A 145 -17.41 28.54 -5.34
CA PHE A 145 -15.99 28.20 -5.25
C PHE A 145 -15.52 28.03 -3.80
N PHE A 146 -15.82 28.98 -2.92
CA PHE A 146 -15.41 28.92 -1.51
C PHE A 146 -15.98 27.70 -0.78
N SER A 147 -17.24 27.37 -1.01
CA SER A 147 -17.87 26.18 -0.42
C SER A 147 -17.17 24.88 -0.89
N ASN A 148 -16.90 24.74 -2.18
CA ASN A 148 -16.18 23.57 -2.71
C ASN A 148 -14.72 23.52 -2.25
N ALA A 149 -14.06 24.67 -2.11
CA ALA A 149 -12.70 24.77 -1.59
C ALA A 149 -12.63 24.33 -0.12
N GLU A 150 -13.58 24.75 0.72
CA GLU A 150 -13.65 24.33 2.13
C GLU A 150 -13.86 22.81 2.24
N ILE A 151 -14.79 22.25 1.46
CA ILE A 151 -15.02 20.81 1.41
C ILE A 151 -13.75 20.08 0.94
N SER A 152 -13.14 20.55 -0.16
CA SER A 152 -11.88 19.99 -0.68
C SER A 152 -10.79 19.97 0.39
N LEU A 153 -10.57 21.07 1.09
CA LEU A 153 -9.56 21.16 2.15
C LEU A 153 -9.82 20.15 3.26
N LYS A 154 -11.06 20.01 3.71
CA LYS A 154 -11.44 18.96 4.69
C LYS A 154 -11.09 17.56 4.17
N MET A 155 -11.37 17.28 2.90
CA MET A 155 -11.06 15.97 2.29
C MET A 155 -9.55 15.70 2.21
N ILE A 156 -8.76 16.70 1.85
CA ILE A 156 -7.29 16.60 1.79
C ILE A 156 -6.71 16.43 3.19
N LEU A 157 -7.23 17.15 4.19
CA LEU A 157 -6.81 16.98 5.58
C LEU A 157 -7.14 15.58 6.09
N ASP A 158 -8.33 15.05 5.79
CA ASP A 158 -8.68 13.67 6.13
C ASP A 158 -7.69 12.66 5.53
N SER A 159 -7.23 12.88 4.29
CA SER A 159 -6.26 12.00 3.65
C SER A 159 -4.88 12.10 4.27
N VAL A 160 -4.44 13.30 4.65
CA VAL A 160 -3.18 13.51 5.38
C VAL A 160 -3.21 12.85 6.76
N ILE A 161 -4.31 13.00 7.50
CA ILE A 161 -4.48 12.34 8.81
C ILE A 161 -4.40 10.82 8.66
N LEU A 162 -5.04 10.27 7.62
CA LEU A 162 -4.97 8.84 7.34
C LEU A 162 -3.54 8.41 6.97
N MET A 163 -2.80 9.22 6.21
CA MET A 163 -1.39 8.94 5.90
C MET A 163 -0.50 8.97 7.16
N LEU A 164 -0.75 9.86 8.13
CA LEU A 164 -0.05 9.85 9.40
C LEU A 164 -0.29 8.55 10.17
N LEU A 165 -1.54 8.06 10.18
CA LEU A 165 -1.88 6.76 10.76
C LEU A 165 -1.13 5.62 10.06
N VAL A 166 -1.02 5.66 8.73
CA VAL A 166 -0.27 4.67 7.94
C VAL A 166 1.20 4.62 8.36
N VAL A 167 1.85 5.77 8.55
CA VAL A 167 3.26 5.81 9.01
C VAL A 167 3.40 5.18 10.40
N ILE A 168 2.46 5.43 11.32
CA ILE A 168 2.45 4.81 12.65
C ILE A 168 2.30 3.28 12.55
N LEU A 169 1.41 2.80 11.67
CA LEU A 169 1.24 1.36 11.45
C LEU A 169 2.51 0.72 10.89
N LEU A 170 3.21 1.38 9.95
CA LEU A 170 4.47 0.87 9.41
C LEU A 170 5.59 0.84 10.46
N LEU A 171 5.62 1.80 11.39
CA LEU A 171 6.54 1.76 12.53
C LEU A 171 6.27 0.56 13.44
N ILE A 172 4.98 0.26 13.69
CA ILE A 172 4.58 -0.92 14.46
C ILE A 172 4.98 -2.21 13.70
N ALA A 173 4.76 -2.26 12.38
CA ALA A 173 5.16 -3.40 11.56
C ALA A 173 6.66 -3.67 11.62
N ALA A 174 7.49 -2.63 11.46
CA ALA A 174 8.94 -2.74 11.57
C ALA A 174 9.38 -3.22 12.96
N PHE A 175 8.72 -2.74 14.03
CA PHE A 175 8.98 -3.25 15.38
C PHE A 175 8.66 -4.74 15.51
N ILE A 176 7.53 -5.20 14.97
CA ILE A 176 7.14 -6.61 14.96
C ILE A 176 8.11 -7.45 14.13
N GLU A 177 8.59 -6.91 13.01
CA GLU A 177 9.58 -7.57 12.18
C GLU A 177 10.88 -7.84 12.95
N ALA A 178 11.47 -6.79 13.53
CA ALA A 178 12.73 -6.86 14.27
C ALA A 178 12.67 -7.79 15.49
N ASN A 179 11.56 -7.78 16.23
CA ASN A 179 11.49 -8.44 17.55
C ASN A 179 10.81 -9.81 17.51
N ILE A 180 9.90 -10.05 16.57
CA ILE A 180 9.04 -11.24 16.56
C ILE A 180 9.29 -12.08 15.32
N THR A 181 9.22 -11.47 14.13
CA THR A 181 9.24 -12.23 12.86
C THR A 181 10.56 -12.97 12.69
N LEU A 182 11.70 -12.29 12.87
CA LEU A 182 13.01 -12.90 12.71
C LEU A 182 13.24 -14.08 13.68
N GLY A 183 12.77 -13.94 14.93
CA GLY A 183 12.88 -14.99 15.94
C GLY A 183 12.04 -16.22 15.63
N ILE A 184 10.78 -16.03 15.22
CA ILE A 184 9.87 -17.12 14.84
C ILE A 184 10.36 -17.84 13.59
N GLY A 185 10.79 -17.08 12.57
CA GLY A 185 11.30 -17.62 11.33
C GLY A 185 12.49 -18.56 11.56
N GLN A 186 13.52 -18.09 12.27
CA GLN A 186 14.70 -18.88 12.57
C GLN A 186 14.36 -20.15 13.37
N PHE A 187 13.44 -20.07 14.33
CA PHE A 187 13.03 -21.24 15.11
C PHE A 187 12.32 -22.30 14.25
N LEU A 188 11.40 -21.88 13.37
CA LEU A 188 10.57 -22.81 12.60
C LEU A 188 11.23 -23.38 11.34
N THR A 189 12.30 -22.76 10.82
CA THR A 189 12.99 -23.25 9.61
C THR A 189 14.35 -23.90 9.86
N THR A 190 14.83 -23.87 11.10
CA THR A 190 16.05 -24.59 11.52
C THR A 190 15.74 -25.94 12.18
N THR A 191 14.45 -26.29 12.28
CA THR A 191 13.94 -27.59 12.74
C THR A 191 13.40 -28.40 11.56
#